data_AF-A0A4Q9FFT1-F1
#
_entry.id   AF-A0A4Q9FFT1-F1
#
_cell.length_a   1.000
_cell.length_b   1.000
_cell.length_c   1.000
_cell.angle_alpha   90.00
_cell.angle_beta   90.00
_cell.angle_gamma   90.00
#
_symmetry.space_group_name_H-M   'P 1'
#
loop_
_entity.id
_entity.type
_entity.pdbx_description
1 polymer ?
#
loop_
_entity_poly.entity_id
_entity_poly.type
_entity_poly.pdbx_seq_one_letter_code
_entity_poly.pdbx_strand_id
1 'polypeptide(L)'
;MKNNTQLEHSVYKVFKNQIRNRTVFSILFFLLTFSQYSFAQLHSTVSCNNSVASGTLIWETAPTNSSEFDWTPDGALTNTFNNISGSGVNATISFSGDTGTLSGWNFGGGDTPEVDFDNGTEALQFFTTGFNATGITITITFSQPVNAVGFDLGHVNGQGPNGDSYTITASEVGGGTLFPTFTESATPSYTTNTSGFVDSNNNSTAGDNDEVGVNFSSSNGINSITLVWDECTACTAGTVHGSSIKDISFCVSADPCDSLASGNPDSDLDGLSDICDDDDDNDGILDINEGFSTTNSSAPACGSQTVLNFNNAFTEEPGGDGNNTTFLQGETFRFPSVAAGIDALVTIVTLNGTTLPTLDDNGSNPNSFQPQSAFNLTNIGDQAYTEFRFDFVSTGGTVGVNDVIIPEFFVNFNDVDGNSNYGEQNWSQLPVGYFVDDPTELTINTVDNFVVGTSGVNEYPGVTNTFPQVNYATQHSGKSSYTIRLGVIARVAGASAGGRQHNVEFDCASNFSNPSSTTTVDTDGDGIADHLDTDSDDDGCPDAVEGSLSILSSQLDGNDRIPGPVSSNGVPNAANGGSGQGAGSSTNASISACEPTAVDDTASVDEDDTVNIVVLDDDNFGGDGPSTGTIT
;
A
#
# COMPACT_ATOMS: atom_id res chain seq x y z
N MET A 1 -38.69 -59.04 -8.77
CA MET A 1 -39.75 -58.24 -9.44
C MET A 1 -39.01 -57.48 -10.55
N LYS A 2 -39.31 -57.69 -11.85
CA LYS A 2 -40.37 -57.03 -12.64
C LYS A 2 -40.31 -55.49 -12.51
N ASN A 3 -40.13 -54.67 -13.54
CA ASN A 3 -40.04 -54.86 -15.02
C ASN A 3 -38.97 -53.89 -15.60
N ASN A 4 -38.25 -54.17 -16.71
CA ASN A 4 -38.61 -53.90 -18.13
C ASN A 4 -39.00 -52.41 -18.40
N THR A 5 -38.55 -51.73 -19.47
CA THR A 5 -38.21 -52.15 -20.86
C THR A 5 -37.35 -51.04 -21.58
N GLN A 6 -36.28 -51.32 -22.36
CA GLN A 6 -36.19 -51.44 -23.86
C GLN A 6 -36.31 -50.11 -24.68
N LEU A 7 -35.77 -49.89 -25.91
CA LEU A 7 -34.86 -50.55 -26.90
C LEU A 7 -33.93 -49.43 -27.54
N GLU A 8 -33.17 -49.44 -28.67
CA GLU A 8 -32.50 -50.32 -29.69
C GLU A 8 -31.59 -49.40 -30.60
N HIS A 9 -30.75 -49.73 -31.62
CA HIS A 9 -30.21 -50.95 -32.28
C HIS A 9 -28.96 -50.59 -33.15
N SER A 10 -27.99 -51.51 -33.31
CA SER A 10 -27.19 -51.76 -34.56
C SER A 10 -26.10 -50.72 -34.99
N VAL A 11 -25.13 -50.99 -35.90
CA VAL A 11 -24.98 -51.98 -37.03
C VAL A 11 -23.61 -52.74 -36.97
N TYR A 12 -23.32 -53.63 -37.93
CA TYR A 12 -22.39 -54.79 -37.88
C TYR A 12 -21.55 -54.96 -39.18
N LYS A 13 -20.37 -55.63 -39.11
CA LYS A 13 -19.50 -56.29 -40.16
C LYS A 13 -18.06 -55.70 -40.32
N VAL A 14 -16.91 -56.40 -40.53
CA VAL A 14 -16.45 -57.79 -40.86
C VAL A 14 -15.71 -57.87 -42.23
N PHE A 15 -14.43 -58.34 -42.26
CA PHE A 15 -13.97 -59.59 -42.93
C PHE A 15 -12.48 -59.96 -42.68
N LYS A 16 -12.00 -61.10 -43.23
CA LYS A 16 -10.70 -61.79 -43.01
C LYS A 16 -9.92 -62.01 -44.31
N ASN A 17 -8.58 -62.09 -44.23
CA ASN A 17 -7.68 -63.13 -44.83
C ASN A 17 -6.22 -62.85 -44.39
N GLN A 18 -5.34 -63.80 -43.97
CA GLN A 18 -4.86 -65.08 -44.55
C GLN A 18 -3.85 -64.94 -45.71
N ILE A 19 -2.53 -65.00 -45.40
CA ILE A 19 -1.53 -66.00 -45.90
C ILE A 19 -0.05 -65.61 -45.57
N ARG A 20 0.54 -66.36 -44.61
CA ARG A 20 1.84 -67.07 -44.63
C ARG A 20 3.17 -66.42 -45.15
N ASN A 21 4.25 -66.64 -44.36
CA ASN A 21 5.71 -66.56 -44.66
C ASN A 21 6.29 -65.15 -44.95
N ARG A 22 7.08 -64.55 -44.04
CA ARG A 22 8.48 -64.98 -43.76
C ARG A 22 9.07 -64.32 -42.48
N THR A 23 10.21 -64.88 -42.04
CA THR A 23 11.16 -64.35 -41.05
C THR A 23 10.68 -64.36 -39.58
N VAL A 24 11.53 -64.89 -38.70
CA VAL A 24 11.37 -64.80 -37.24
C VAL A 24 12.03 -63.51 -36.77
N PHE A 25 11.30 -62.70 -35.99
CA PHE A 25 11.88 -61.66 -35.16
C PHE A 25 11.21 -61.72 -33.78
N SER A 26 12.02 -61.87 -32.73
CA SER A 26 11.55 -61.77 -31.35
C SER A 26 11.30 -60.30 -31.03
N ILE A 27 10.04 -59.90 -30.82
CA ILE A 27 9.72 -58.55 -30.36
C ILE A 27 10.11 -58.46 -28.88
N LEU A 28 11.31 -57.96 -28.63
CA LEU A 28 11.70 -57.44 -27.32
C LEU A 28 10.95 -56.13 -27.13
N PHE A 29 9.94 -56.12 -26.27
CA PHE A 29 9.11 -54.93 -26.03
C PHE A 29 9.88 -53.94 -25.16
N PHE A 30 10.72 -53.14 -25.79
CA PHE A 30 11.58 -52.16 -25.13
C PHE A 30 10.72 -50.96 -24.68
N LEU A 31 10.36 -50.91 -23.40
CA LEU A 31 9.80 -49.70 -22.81
C LEU A 31 10.92 -48.65 -22.75
N LEU A 32 11.00 -47.82 -23.80
CA LEU A 32 11.54 -46.48 -23.66
C LEU A 32 10.53 -45.68 -22.84
N THR A 33 10.72 -45.69 -21.52
CA THR A 33 10.19 -44.64 -20.65
C THR A 33 10.91 -43.35 -21.03
N PHE A 34 10.29 -42.55 -21.88
CA PHE A 34 10.58 -41.12 -21.91
C PHE A 34 10.11 -40.55 -20.57
N SER A 35 11.04 -40.46 -19.61
CA SER A 35 10.96 -39.46 -18.57
C SER A 35 11.12 -38.11 -19.25
N GLN A 36 10.02 -37.39 -19.47
CA GLN A 36 10.13 -35.95 -19.62
C GLN A 36 10.65 -35.43 -18.29
N TYR A 37 11.88 -34.91 -18.29
CA TYR A 37 12.39 -34.13 -17.18
C TYR A 37 11.73 -32.76 -17.28
N SER A 38 10.58 -32.59 -16.61
CA SER A 38 10.19 -31.25 -16.18
C SER A 38 11.23 -30.82 -15.14
N PHE A 39 12.15 -29.94 -15.52
CA PHE A 39 12.99 -29.26 -14.53
C PHE A 39 12.05 -28.50 -13.60
N ALA A 40 12.26 -28.67 -12.29
CA ALA A 40 11.39 -28.07 -11.29
C ALA A 40 11.87 -26.64 -11.01
N GLN A 41 10.92 -25.71 -10.98
CA GLN A 41 11.05 -24.34 -10.48
C GLN A 41 12.02 -24.30 -9.28
N LEU A 42 13.12 -23.55 -9.41
CA LEU A 42 14.16 -23.48 -8.38
C LEU A 42 13.92 -22.35 -7.39
N HIS A 43 13.44 -21.20 -7.86
CA HIS A 43 13.04 -20.11 -6.97
C HIS A 43 11.92 -20.58 -6.03
N SER A 44 11.96 -20.15 -4.77
CA SER A 44 10.90 -20.44 -3.82
C SER A 44 9.58 -19.88 -4.34
N THR A 45 8.49 -20.65 -4.21
CA THR A 45 7.14 -20.17 -4.52
C THR A 45 6.90 -18.85 -3.81
N VAL A 46 6.62 -17.79 -4.57
CA VAL A 46 6.48 -16.43 -4.04
C VAL A 46 5.21 -16.39 -3.18
N SER A 47 5.40 -16.46 -1.86
CA SER A 47 4.31 -16.69 -0.90
C SER A 47 3.66 -15.35 -0.55
N CYS A 48 2.69 -14.94 -1.37
CA CYS A 48 1.93 -13.69 -1.23
C CYS A 48 0.96 -13.74 -0.03
N ASN A 49 1.50 -13.94 1.17
CA ASN A 49 0.73 -14.04 2.40
C ASN A 49 0.06 -12.69 2.68
N ASN A 50 -1.27 -12.69 2.79
CA ASN A 50 -2.13 -11.51 2.93
C ASN A 50 -2.12 -10.54 1.71
N SER A 51 -1.54 -10.90 0.57
CA SER A 51 -1.69 -10.11 -0.66
C SER A 51 -2.93 -10.53 -1.44
N VAL A 52 -3.75 -9.58 -1.91
CA VAL A 52 -4.90 -9.85 -2.78
C VAL A 52 -4.55 -10.32 -4.18
N ALA A 53 -3.45 -9.79 -4.74
CA ALA A 53 -3.07 -10.02 -6.12
C ALA A 53 -1.63 -10.54 -6.21
N SER A 54 -1.48 -11.51 -7.10
CA SER A 54 -0.21 -12.02 -7.58
C SER A 54 -0.26 -12.17 -9.09
N GLY A 55 0.89 -12.00 -9.73
CA GLY A 55 1.04 -12.19 -11.17
C GLY A 55 2.10 -13.23 -11.48
N THR A 56 1.94 -13.89 -12.62
CA THR A 56 3.01 -14.67 -13.24
C THR A 56 3.05 -14.35 -14.72
N LEU A 57 4.17 -13.77 -15.16
CA LEU A 57 4.51 -13.66 -16.57
C LEU A 57 5.06 -15.02 -17.00
N ILE A 58 4.28 -15.77 -17.76
CA ILE A 58 4.62 -17.06 -18.35
C ILE A 58 5.11 -16.81 -19.77
N TRP A 59 6.25 -17.38 -20.15
CA TRP A 59 6.75 -17.30 -21.53
C TRP A 59 6.08 -18.35 -22.41
N GLU A 60 5.45 -17.93 -23.50
CA GLU A 60 4.74 -18.82 -24.44
C GLU A 60 4.81 -18.24 -25.86
N THR A 61 5.19 -19.05 -26.86
CA THR A 61 5.31 -18.63 -28.28
C THR A 61 3.97 -18.44 -28.98
N ALA A 62 2.88 -18.94 -28.40
CA ALA A 62 1.51 -18.77 -28.91
C ALA A 62 0.49 -18.38 -27.82
N PRO A 63 0.62 -17.20 -27.18
CA PRO A 63 -0.16 -16.83 -26.00
C PRO A 63 -1.69 -16.98 -26.14
N THR A 64 -2.32 -17.55 -25.11
CA THR A 64 -3.75 -17.88 -25.08
C THR A 64 -4.54 -17.13 -24.00
N ASN A 65 -3.87 -16.61 -22.97
CA ASN A 65 -4.50 -15.88 -21.85
C ASN A 65 -3.60 -14.75 -21.30
N SER A 66 -4.08 -14.01 -20.30
CA SER A 66 -3.44 -12.81 -19.74
C SER A 66 -2.21 -13.05 -18.85
N SER A 67 -1.79 -14.30 -18.64
CA SER A 67 -0.51 -14.63 -18.00
C SER A 67 0.56 -15.02 -19.01
N GLU A 68 0.20 -15.38 -20.24
CA GLU A 68 1.12 -15.87 -21.28
C GLU A 68 1.59 -14.74 -22.20
N PHE A 69 2.88 -14.69 -22.50
CA PHE A 69 3.49 -13.62 -23.31
C PHE A 69 4.62 -14.13 -24.22
N ASP A 70 4.66 -13.57 -25.44
CA ASP A 70 5.72 -13.73 -26.44
C ASP A 70 6.60 -12.46 -26.50
N TRP A 71 7.86 -12.58 -26.94
CA TRP A 71 8.75 -11.44 -27.16
C TRP A 71 8.55 -10.84 -28.56
N THR A 72 7.32 -10.48 -28.94
CA THR A 72 7.06 -9.95 -30.28
C THR A 72 7.55 -8.49 -30.43
N PRO A 73 8.39 -8.11 -31.41
CA PRO A 73 9.15 -8.97 -32.32
C PRO A 73 10.52 -9.37 -31.75
N ASP A 74 11.01 -10.53 -32.20
CA ASP A 74 12.35 -11.06 -31.96
C ASP A 74 13.42 -9.96 -32.20
N GLY A 75 14.38 -9.85 -31.28
CA GLY A 75 15.46 -8.86 -31.35
C GLY A 75 15.06 -7.45 -30.91
N ALA A 76 13.82 -7.23 -30.47
CA ALA A 76 13.44 -5.99 -29.80
C ALA A 76 14.25 -5.83 -28.49
N LEU A 77 14.87 -4.66 -28.29
CA LEU A 77 15.62 -4.37 -27.07
C LEU A 77 14.73 -3.88 -25.90
N THR A 78 13.41 -3.76 -26.09
CA THR A 78 12.47 -3.39 -25.03
C THR A 78 11.05 -3.83 -25.41
N ASN A 79 10.35 -4.50 -24.50
CA ASN A 79 8.93 -4.85 -24.62
C ASN A 79 8.19 -4.62 -23.29
N THR A 80 6.89 -4.32 -23.37
CA THR A 80 6.02 -4.06 -22.20
C THR A 80 4.83 -5.02 -22.20
N PHE A 81 4.74 -5.82 -21.15
CA PHE A 81 3.71 -6.83 -20.89
C PHE A 81 2.67 -6.20 -19.95
N ASN A 82 1.40 -6.17 -20.36
CA ASN A 82 0.39 -5.35 -19.72
C ASN A 82 -0.62 -6.18 -18.92
N ASN A 83 -0.99 -5.70 -17.73
CA ASN A 83 -1.95 -6.32 -16.80
C ASN A 83 -1.72 -7.84 -16.59
N ILE A 84 -0.50 -8.19 -16.18
CA ILE A 84 -0.03 -9.58 -16.07
C ILE A 84 -0.94 -10.34 -15.08
N SER A 85 -1.51 -11.46 -15.54
CA SER A 85 -2.48 -12.28 -14.82
C SER A 85 -3.77 -11.55 -14.36
N GLY A 86 -3.99 -10.30 -14.77
CA GLY A 86 -5.08 -9.45 -14.27
C GLY A 86 -4.74 -8.66 -13.00
N SER A 87 -3.47 -8.62 -12.58
CA SER A 87 -3.01 -8.00 -11.32
C SER A 87 -2.93 -6.45 -11.31
N GLY A 88 -3.31 -5.77 -12.40
CA GLY A 88 -3.07 -4.33 -12.61
C GLY A 88 -1.62 -4.00 -13.02
N VAL A 89 -0.66 -4.83 -12.62
CA VAL A 89 0.77 -4.61 -12.89
C VAL A 89 1.11 -4.84 -14.37
N ASN A 90 1.84 -3.88 -14.95
CA ASN A 90 2.53 -4.01 -16.23
C ASN A 90 4.03 -4.16 -15.94
N ALA A 91 4.74 -5.04 -16.66
CA ALA A 91 6.19 -5.14 -16.60
C ALA A 91 6.82 -4.74 -17.93
N THR A 92 7.83 -3.87 -17.89
CA THR A 92 8.67 -3.52 -19.05
C THR A 92 10.04 -4.14 -18.88
N ILE A 93 10.44 -5.01 -19.81
CA ILE A 93 11.78 -5.60 -19.84
C ILE A 93 12.56 -4.93 -20.96
N SER A 94 13.80 -4.53 -20.65
CA SER A 94 14.67 -3.78 -21.56
C SER A 94 16.11 -4.27 -21.50
N PHE A 95 16.83 -4.18 -22.63
CA PHE A 95 18.20 -4.63 -22.81
C PHE A 95 19.08 -3.44 -23.24
N SER A 96 20.21 -3.24 -22.57
CA SER A 96 21.16 -2.14 -22.79
C SER A 96 22.61 -2.58 -22.55
N GLY A 97 23.59 -1.68 -22.69
CA GLY A 97 25.02 -2.04 -22.68
C GLY A 97 25.49 -2.55 -24.04
N ASP A 98 26.21 -3.67 -24.08
CA ASP A 98 26.86 -4.25 -25.27
C ASP A 98 25.85 -4.94 -26.23
N THR A 99 24.59 -4.50 -26.31
CA THR A 99 23.50 -5.17 -27.08
C THR A 99 23.77 -5.32 -28.58
N GLY A 100 24.68 -4.54 -29.16
CA GLY A 100 25.17 -4.75 -30.53
C GLY A 100 25.96 -6.05 -30.75
N THR A 101 26.09 -6.89 -29.72
CA THR A 101 26.69 -8.23 -29.74
C THR A 101 25.66 -9.37 -29.74
N LEU A 102 24.39 -9.06 -29.43
CA LEU A 102 23.27 -10.00 -29.47
C LEU A 102 23.07 -10.54 -30.90
N SER A 103 22.63 -11.79 -31.00
CA SER A 103 22.31 -12.44 -32.27
C SER A 103 21.43 -13.67 -32.04
N GLY A 104 20.87 -14.24 -33.10
CA GLY A 104 20.13 -15.51 -33.01
C GLY A 104 21.02 -16.70 -32.60
N TRP A 105 20.42 -17.67 -31.93
CA TRP A 105 21.07 -18.97 -31.71
C TRP A 105 21.38 -19.65 -33.06
N ASN A 106 22.50 -20.37 -33.14
CA ASN A 106 22.98 -21.03 -34.39
C ASN A 106 22.06 -22.14 -34.96
N PHE A 107 20.89 -22.35 -34.36
CA PHE A 107 19.88 -23.34 -34.74
C PHE A 107 18.48 -22.72 -34.97
N GLY A 108 18.27 -21.45 -34.57
CA GLY A 108 17.03 -20.69 -34.69
C GLY A 108 17.04 -19.71 -35.88
N GLY A 109 16.06 -18.80 -35.91
CA GLY A 109 15.83 -17.89 -37.05
C GLY A 109 15.59 -16.42 -36.71
N GLY A 110 15.38 -16.07 -35.44
CA GLY A 110 15.30 -14.69 -34.97
C GLY A 110 16.68 -14.08 -34.70
N ASP A 111 16.70 -12.80 -34.32
CA ASP A 111 17.78 -12.23 -33.52
C ASP A 111 17.31 -12.24 -32.05
N THR A 112 18.19 -12.51 -31.09
CA THR A 112 17.78 -12.47 -29.67
C THR A 112 17.72 -11.03 -29.11
N PRO A 113 16.86 -10.71 -28.11
CA PRO A 113 16.03 -11.63 -27.32
C PRO A 113 14.85 -12.22 -28.10
N GLU A 114 14.51 -13.47 -27.83
CA GLU A 114 13.38 -14.19 -28.44
C GLU A 114 12.77 -15.17 -27.41
N VAL A 115 11.51 -15.58 -27.57
CA VAL A 115 10.92 -16.70 -26.82
C VAL A 115 10.93 -17.93 -27.72
N ASP A 116 11.49 -19.04 -27.24
CA ASP A 116 11.48 -20.35 -27.91
C ASP A 116 11.67 -21.47 -26.85
N PHE A 117 11.56 -22.73 -27.27
CA PHE A 117 11.76 -23.91 -26.44
C PHE A 117 13.19 -24.06 -25.92
N ASP A 118 13.35 -23.96 -24.61
CA ASP A 118 14.54 -24.26 -23.85
C ASP A 118 14.35 -25.56 -23.05
N ASN A 119 15.10 -26.62 -23.41
CA ASN A 119 15.18 -27.93 -22.74
C ASN A 119 13.85 -28.67 -22.43
N GLY A 120 12.69 -28.13 -22.78
CA GLY A 120 11.36 -28.70 -22.53
C GLY A 120 10.31 -27.70 -22.04
N THR A 121 10.70 -26.46 -21.76
CA THR A 121 9.84 -25.31 -21.39
C THR A 121 10.11 -24.16 -22.34
N GLU A 122 9.17 -23.24 -22.56
CA GLU A 122 9.47 -21.98 -23.26
C GLU A 122 10.00 -20.95 -22.24
N ALA A 123 10.86 -20.03 -22.70
CA ALA A 123 11.54 -19.03 -21.86
C ALA A 123 12.00 -17.84 -22.71
N LEU A 124 12.24 -16.68 -22.09
CA LEU A 124 12.90 -15.55 -22.76
C LEU A 124 14.40 -15.85 -22.90
N GLN A 125 14.84 -16.20 -24.10
CA GLN A 125 16.23 -16.55 -24.40
C GLN A 125 17.02 -15.36 -24.94
N PHE A 126 18.31 -15.30 -24.61
CA PHE A 126 19.23 -14.28 -25.13
C PHE A 126 20.64 -14.84 -25.37
N PHE A 127 21.24 -14.49 -26.51
CA PHE A 127 22.51 -15.04 -26.98
C PHE A 127 23.42 -13.92 -27.51
N THR A 128 24.68 -13.90 -27.07
CA THR A 128 25.69 -12.95 -27.54
C THR A 128 26.87 -13.65 -28.22
N THR A 129 27.40 -12.97 -29.24
CA THR A 129 28.66 -13.32 -29.90
C THR A 129 29.90 -13.03 -29.05
N GLY A 130 29.75 -12.35 -27.91
CA GLY A 130 30.77 -12.06 -26.91
C GLY A 130 30.79 -10.59 -26.51
N PHE A 131 31.06 -10.32 -25.24
CA PHE A 131 31.06 -8.98 -24.66
C PHE A 131 32.26 -8.14 -25.13
N ASN A 132 32.15 -6.80 -25.09
CA ASN A 132 33.18 -5.89 -25.61
C ASN A 132 33.84 -5.03 -24.52
N ALA A 133 33.09 -4.60 -23.50
CA ALA A 133 33.63 -3.90 -22.33
C ALA A 133 32.67 -3.76 -21.13
N THR A 134 31.36 -3.94 -21.31
CA THR A 134 30.36 -3.36 -20.39
C THR A 134 29.21 -4.30 -19.99
N GLY A 135 29.28 -5.57 -20.37
CA GLY A 135 28.17 -6.52 -20.20
C GLY A 135 26.93 -6.13 -21.01
N ILE A 136 25.85 -6.89 -20.83
CA ILE A 136 24.50 -6.55 -21.29
C ILE A 136 23.63 -6.38 -20.05
N THR A 137 23.09 -5.18 -19.86
CA THR A 137 22.22 -4.86 -18.73
C THR A 137 20.76 -5.09 -19.12
N ILE A 138 20.14 -6.08 -18.49
CA ILE A 138 18.71 -6.36 -18.56
C ILE A 138 18.03 -5.64 -17.39
N THR A 139 16.96 -4.90 -17.65
CA THR A 139 16.16 -4.23 -16.60
C THR A 139 14.68 -4.55 -16.77
N ILE A 140 14.10 -5.13 -15.72
CA ILE A 140 12.67 -5.43 -15.55
C ILE A 140 12.09 -4.32 -14.67
N THR A 141 11.13 -3.52 -15.16
CA THR A 141 10.51 -2.42 -14.41
C THR A 141 9.01 -2.63 -14.31
N PHE A 142 8.45 -2.51 -13.11
CA PHE A 142 7.02 -2.65 -12.84
C PHE A 142 6.31 -1.29 -12.90
N SER A 143 5.03 -1.26 -13.30
CA SER A 143 4.25 -0.01 -13.37
C SER A 143 3.81 0.53 -12.01
N GLN A 144 3.84 -0.31 -10.98
CA GLN A 144 3.62 0.00 -9.57
C GLN A 144 4.55 -0.93 -8.76
N PRO A 145 4.87 -0.60 -7.49
CA PRO A 145 5.77 -1.42 -6.68
C PRO A 145 5.22 -2.83 -6.43
N VAL A 146 6.11 -3.83 -6.41
CA VAL A 146 5.77 -5.24 -6.08
C VAL A 146 6.54 -5.72 -4.86
N ASN A 147 5.87 -6.38 -3.91
CA ASN A 147 6.41 -6.70 -2.59
C ASN A 147 7.25 -8.00 -2.59
N ALA A 148 7.15 -8.81 -3.63
CA ALA A 148 8.07 -9.91 -3.86
C ALA A 148 8.12 -10.28 -5.35
N VAL A 149 9.26 -10.80 -5.81
CA VAL A 149 9.46 -11.28 -7.19
C VAL A 149 10.31 -12.54 -7.17
N GLY A 150 9.95 -13.57 -7.93
CA GLY A 150 10.72 -14.79 -8.14
C GLY A 150 10.79 -15.16 -9.62
N PHE A 151 11.97 -15.61 -10.08
CA PHE A 151 12.19 -16.14 -11.43
C PHE A 151 13.42 -17.07 -11.43
N ASP A 152 13.52 -17.94 -12.44
CA ASP A 152 14.72 -18.75 -12.65
C ASP A 152 15.55 -18.22 -13.82
N LEU A 153 16.89 -18.26 -13.70
CA LEU A 153 17.84 -18.12 -14.81
C LEU A 153 18.26 -19.51 -15.32
N GLY A 154 18.41 -19.68 -16.63
CA GLY A 154 18.91 -20.89 -17.28
C GLY A 154 20.28 -20.71 -17.96
N HIS A 155 20.93 -21.83 -18.31
CA HIS A 155 22.25 -21.92 -18.99
C HIS A 155 23.42 -21.14 -18.40
N VAL A 156 23.35 -20.71 -17.12
CA VAL A 156 24.43 -19.97 -16.43
C VAL A 156 25.79 -20.65 -16.59
N ASN A 157 25.83 -21.97 -16.83
CA ASN A 157 26.98 -22.65 -17.42
C ASN A 157 26.57 -23.90 -18.22
N GLY A 158 26.06 -23.69 -19.44
CA GLY A 158 25.57 -24.75 -20.33
C GLY A 158 26.65 -25.56 -21.06
N GLN A 159 26.95 -26.78 -20.57
CA GLN A 159 27.74 -27.83 -21.24
C GLN A 159 29.08 -27.37 -21.87
N GLY A 160 29.76 -26.39 -21.27
CA GLY A 160 30.92 -25.72 -21.86
C GLY A 160 32.16 -25.58 -20.96
N PRO A 161 33.28 -25.09 -21.52
CA PRO A 161 34.43 -24.62 -20.74
C PRO A 161 34.26 -23.17 -20.21
N ASN A 162 33.16 -22.52 -20.59
CA ASN A 162 32.79 -21.15 -20.26
C ASN A 162 31.31 -21.18 -19.85
N GLY A 163 30.90 -20.22 -19.03
CA GLY A 163 29.52 -19.86 -18.75
C GLY A 163 29.43 -18.36 -18.47
N ASP A 164 28.41 -17.95 -17.73
CA ASP A 164 28.07 -16.54 -17.50
C ASP A 164 28.44 -16.05 -16.10
N SER A 165 28.54 -14.73 -15.95
CA SER A 165 28.29 -14.07 -14.67
C SER A 165 27.10 -13.13 -14.73
N TYR A 166 26.48 -12.93 -13.56
CA TYR A 166 25.43 -11.96 -13.35
C TYR A 166 25.70 -11.13 -12.11
N THR A 167 25.53 -9.82 -12.19
CA THR A 167 25.28 -8.97 -11.01
C THR A 167 23.81 -8.58 -11.00
N ILE A 168 23.06 -9.04 -10.00
CA ILE A 168 21.60 -8.94 -9.93
C ILE A 168 21.20 -8.12 -8.70
N THR A 169 20.49 -7.02 -8.91
CA THR A 169 19.97 -6.15 -7.85
C THR A 169 18.53 -5.73 -8.15
N ALA A 170 17.83 -5.18 -7.16
CA ALA A 170 16.55 -4.53 -7.37
C ALA A 170 16.53 -3.11 -6.77
N SER A 171 15.77 -2.22 -7.39
CA SER A 171 15.56 -0.84 -6.96
C SER A 171 14.27 -0.77 -6.15
N GLU A 172 14.38 -0.38 -4.88
CA GLU A 172 13.24 -0.25 -3.96
C GLU A 172 12.55 1.12 -4.09
N VAL A 173 11.32 1.25 -3.60
CA VAL A 173 10.71 2.56 -3.28
C VAL A 173 11.59 3.29 -2.25
N GLY A 174 11.69 4.62 -2.36
CA GLY A 174 12.69 5.42 -1.64
C GLY A 174 14.08 5.41 -2.30
N GLY A 175 14.40 4.41 -3.12
CA GLY A 175 15.67 4.30 -3.85
C GLY A 175 16.70 3.37 -3.21
N GLY A 176 16.31 2.52 -2.27
CA GLY A 176 17.13 1.44 -1.72
C GLY A 176 17.59 0.45 -2.80
N THR A 177 18.68 -0.27 -2.53
CA THR A 177 19.21 -1.31 -3.44
C THR A 177 19.19 -2.68 -2.76
N LEU A 178 18.28 -3.52 -3.22
CA LEU A 178 18.08 -4.88 -2.72
C LEU A 178 18.99 -5.88 -3.45
N PHE A 179 19.40 -6.92 -2.73
CA PHE A 179 20.10 -8.09 -3.27
C PHE A 179 19.19 -9.34 -3.16
N PRO A 180 19.23 -10.25 -4.15
CA PRO A 180 18.37 -11.42 -4.16
C PRO A 180 18.79 -12.49 -3.15
N THR A 181 17.81 -13.29 -2.71
CA THR A 181 18.04 -14.61 -2.13
C THR A 181 18.07 -15.65 -3.25
N PHE A 182 19.23 -16.28 -3.42
CA PHE A 182 19.42 -17.34 -4.41
C PHE A 182 19.04 -18.72 -3.88
N THR A 183 18.47 -19.54 -4.76
CA THR A 183 18.35 -20.99 -4.58
C THR A 183 19.22 -21.70 -5.61
N GLU A 184 20.34 -22.24 -5.16
CA GLU A 184 21.26 -23.01 -6.01
C GLU A 184 20.67 -24.39 -6.37
N SER A 185 21.03 -24.91 -7.53
CA SER A 185 20.59 -26.21 -8.02
C SER A 185 21.20 -27.37 -7.22
N ALA A 186 20.75 -28.60 -7.46
CA ALA A 186 21.27 -29.79 -6.77
C ALA A 186 22.72 -30.16 -7.16
N THR A 187 23.21 -29.65 -8.29
CA THR A 187 24.56 -29.90 -8.85
C THR A 187 25.03 -28.65 -9.61
N PRO A 188 25.29 -27.52 -8.93
CA PRO A 188 25.52 -26.24 -9.57
C PRO A 188 26.88 -26.18 -10.25
N SER A 189 26.90 -25.69 -11.48
CA SER A 189 28.09 -25.42 -12.30
C SER A 189 28.61 -23.98 -12.12
N TYR A 190 28.14 -23.29 -11.08
CA TYR A 190 28.38 -21.89 -10.73
C TYR A 190 28.50 -21.73 -9.20
N THR A 191 28.73 -20.51 -8.72
CA THR A 191 28.53 -20.12 -7.31
C THR A 191 27.78 -18.79 -7.20
N THR A 192 26.95 -18.66 -6.16
CA THR A 192 26.23 -17.41 -5.82
C THR A 192 26.82 -16.70 -4.60
N ASN A 193 26.45 -15.43 -4.36
CA ASN A 193 26.74 -14.72 -3.10
C ASN A 193 25.63 -13.75 -2.66
N THR A 194 25.74 -13.23 -1.43
CA THR A 194 24.77 -12.31 -0.79
C THR A 194 24.82 -10.87 -1.31
N SER A 195 25.63 -10.58 -2.33
CA SER A 195 25.72 -9.28 -3.01
C SER A 195 25.21 -9.38 -4.45
N GLY A 196 24.29 -10.34 -4.71
CA GLY A 196 23.62 -10.50 -5.99
C GLY A 196 24.48 -11.07 -7.11
N PHE A 197 25.71 -11.54 -6.81
CA PHE A 197 26.61 -12.06 -7.83
C PHE A 197 26.43 -13.56 -8.06
N VAL A 198 26.39 -13.97 -9.32
CA VAL A 198 26.42 -15.36 -9.81
C VAL A 198 27.61 -15.50 -10.75
N ASP A 199 28.40 -16.57 -10.64
CA ASP A 199 29.62 -16.75 -11.45
C ASP A 199 29.90 -18.22 -11.79
N SER A 200 29.99 -18.55 -13.08
CA SER A 200 30.34 -19.88 -13.58
C SER A 200 31.85 -20.18 -13.45
N ASN A 201 32.27 -20.63 -12.27
CA ASN A 201 33.69 -20.70 -11.92
C ASN A 201 34.43 -22.00 -12.36
N ASN A 202 33.78 -22.93 -13.08
CA ASN A 202 34.34 -24.21 -13.53
C ASN A 202 33.79 -24.60 -14.91
N ASN A 203 34.38 -25.60 -15.58
CA ASN A 203 33.79 -26.23 -16.77
C ASN A 203 32.52 -27.01 -16.38
N SER A 204 31.42 -26.81 -17.09
CA SER A 204 30.20 -27.61 -16.97
C SER A 204 30.35 -29.01 -17.59
N THR A 205 29.71 -30.00 -17.00
CA THR A 205 29.84 -31.42 -17.35
C THR A 205 28.48 -32.12 -17.47
N ALA A 206 28.48 -33.36 -18.00
CA ALA A 206 27.26 -34.11 -18.26
C ALA A 206 26.62 -34.63 -16.96
N GLY A 207 25.76 -33.81 -16.35
CA GLY A 207 25.04 -34.09 -15.10
C GLY A 207 24.94 -32.90 -14.14
N ASP A 208 25.63 -31.79 -14.45
CA ASP A 208 25.47 -30.54 -13.72
C ASP A 208 24.15 -29.85 -14.11
N ASN A 209 23.63 -28.98 -13.23
CA ASN A 209 22.43 -28.19 -13.44
C ASN A 209 22.81 -26.70 -13.32
N ASP A 210 22.62 -26.00 -14.43
CA ASP A 210 23.00 -24.63 -14.75
C ASP A 210 21.88 -23.60 -14.50
N GLU A 211 20.78 -24.01 -13.86
CA GLU A 211 19.68 -23.13 -13.47
C GLU A 211 19.91 -22.50 -12.09
N VAL A 212 19.52 -21.22 -11.90
CA VAL A 212 19.55 -20.48 -10.62
C VAL A 212 18.16 -19.96 -10.31
N GLY A 213 17.63 -20.27 -9.11
CA GLY A 213 16.43 -19.59 -8.61
C GLY A 213 16.78 -18.23 -7.99
N VAL A 214 16.14 -17.16 -8.44
CA VAL A 214 16.32 -15.78 -7.97
C VAL A 214 15.05 -15.32 -7.25
N ASN A 215 15.18 -14.73 -6.06
CA ASN A 215 14.05 -14.21 -5.29
C ASN A 215 14.38 -12.85 -4.68
N PHE A 216 13.45 -11.91 -4.77
CA PHE A 216 13.45 -10.65 -4.05
C PHE A 216 12.19 -10.54 -3.18
N SER A 217 12.32 -9.88 -2.04
CA SER A 217 11.21 -9.53 -1.14
C SER A 217 11.46 -8.13 -0.60
N SER A 218 10.42 -7.32 -0.54
CA SER A 218 10.46 -5.91 -0.12
C SER A 218 9.11 -5.52 0.46
N SER A 219 9.14 -4.75 1.54
CA SER A 219 7.95 -4.16 2.16
C SER A 219 7.60 -2.78 1.62
N ASN A 220 8.63 -2.03 1.25
CA ASN A 220 8.52 -0.71 0.62
C ASN A 220 8.07 -0.84 -0.85
N GLY A 221 8.37 -2.00 -1.46
CA GLY A 221 8.01 -2.37 -2.83
C GLY A 221 9.17 -2.20 -3.82
N ILE A 222 9.27 -3.15 -4.77
CA ILE A 222 10.28 -3.17 -5.83
C ILE A 222 9.76 -2.42 -7.04
N ASN A 223 10.50 -1.39 -7.47
CA ASN A 223 10.23 -0.65 -8.71
C ASN A 223 10.80 -1.38 -9.93
N SER A 224 12.01 -1.94 -9.81
CA SER A 224 12.69 -2.65 -10.90
C SER A 224 13.73 -3.64 -10.43
N ILE A 225 14.10 -4.58 -11.29
CA ILE A 225 15.19 -5.54 -11.13
C ILE A 225 16.18 -5.30 -12.26
N THR A 226 17.47 -5.27 -11.95
CA THR A 226 18.57 -5.09 -12.91
C THR A 226 19.49 -6.29 -12.85
N LEU A 227 19.78 -6.88 -14.01
CA LEU A 227 20.73 -7.97 -14.21
C LEU A 227 21.81 -7.49 -15.18
N VAL A 228 23.05 -7.34 -14.70
CA VAL A 228 24.22 -7.13 -15.57
C VAL A 228 24.77 -8.50 -15.92
N TRP A 229 24.53 -8.94 -17.15
CA TRP A 229 25.07 -10.17 -17.75
C TRP A 229 26.47 -9.88 -18.32
N ASP A 230 27.49 -10.63 -17.93
CA ASP A 230 28.87 -10.40 -18.37
C ASP A 230 29.68 -11.73 -18.40
N GLU A 231 30.94 -11.66 -18.83
CA GLU A 231 31.85 -12.80 -18.83
C GLU A 231 32.07 -13.37 -17.40
N CYS A 232 32.19 -14.68 -17.27
CA CYS A 232 32.52 -15.29 -15.98
C CYS A 232 33.97 -15.01 -15.54
N THR A 233 34.25 -14.98 -14.23
CA THR A 233 35.59 -14.62 -13.71
C THR A 233 36.70 -15.56 -14.19
N ALA A 234 36.34 -16.78 -14.57
CA ALA A 234 37.25 -17.81 -15.09
C ALA A 234 37.28 -17.92 -16.63
N CYS A 235 36.46 -17.14 -17.35
CA CYS A 235 36.19 -17.33 -18.77
C CYS A 235 37.30 -16.83 -19.70
N THR A 236 37.24 -17.26 -20.96
CA THR A 236 38.09 -16.69 -22.03
C THR A 236 37.33 -15.56 -22.72
N ALA A 237 37.90 -14.36 -22.70
CA ALA A 237 37.23 -13.17 -23.22
C ALA A 237 36.90 -13.24 -24.73
N GLY A 238 35.75 -12.70 -25.10
CA GLY A 238 35.24 -12.68 -26.48
C GLY A 238 34.79 -14.05 -26.99
N THR A 239 34.22 -14.89 -26.12
CA THR A 239 33.54 -16.14 -26.52
C THR A 239 32.04 -15.95 -26.66
N VAL A 240 31.32 -16.94 -27.21
CA VAL A 240 29.85 -16.88 -27.29
C VAL A 240 29.23 -17.27 -25.95
N HIS A 241 28.13 -16.60 -25.59
CA HIS A 241 27.37 -16.81 -24.36
C HIS A 241 25.88 -16.87 -24.69
N GLY A 242 25.08 -17.61 -23.91
CA GLY A 242 23.65 -17.70 -24.14
C GLY A 242 22.90 -18.26 -22.93
N SER A 243 21.80 -17.61 -22.59
CA SER A 243 21.09 -17.75 -21.31
C SER A 243 19.59 -17.52 -21.50
N SER A 244 18.81 -17.82 -20.47
CA SER A 244 17.35 -17.64 -20.46
C SER A 244 16.84 -17.11 -19.12
N ILE A 245 15.78 -16.30 -19.17
CA ILE A 245 14.93 -15.96 -18.01
C ILE A 245 13.63 -16.76 -18.18
N LYS A 246 13.30 -17.58 -17.17
CA LYS A 246 12.03 -18.32 -17.12
C LYS A 246 10.89 -17.44 -16.57
N ASP A 247 9.74 -18.04 -16.29
CA ASP A 247 8.55 -17.35 -15.79
C ASP A 247 8.84 -16.46 -14.57
N ILE A 248 8.25 -15.27 -14.55
CA ILE A 248 8.46 -14.24 -13.53
C ILE A 248 7.19 -14.11 -12.69
N SER A 249 7.23 -14.63 -11.46
CA SER A 249 6.15 -14.52 -10.47
C SER A 249 6.34 -13.31 -9.55
N PHE A 250 5.28 -12.64 -9.14
CA PHE A 250 5.35 -11.52 -8.19
C PHE A 250 4.08 -11.36 -7.33
N CYS A 251 4.20 -10.66 -6.21
CA CYS A 251 3.11 -10.22 -5.34
C CYS A 251 3.04 -8.68 -5.33
N VAL A 252 1.84 -8.09 -5.25
CA VAL A 252 1.70 -6.67 -4.88
C VAL A 252 1.41 -6.52 -3.38
N SER A 253 1.61 -5.33 -2.83
CA SER A 253 0.94 -4.94 -1.58
C SER A 253 -0.58 -5.01 -1.77
N ALA A 254 -1.33 -5.20 -0.68
CA ALA A 254 -2.69 -4.67 -0.66
C ALA A 254 -2.61 -3.14 -0.82
N ASP A 255 -3.55 -2.56 -1.56
CA ASP A 255 -3.77 -1.12 -1.49
C ASP A 255 -4.39 -0.83 -0.11
N PRO A 256 -3.83 0.06 0.73
CA PRO A 256 -4.42 0.35 2.03
C PRO A 256 -5.81 0.96 1.93
N CYS A 257 -6.17 1.54 0.78
CA CYS A 257 -7.48 2.13 0.55
C CYS A 257 -8.55 1.10 0.13
N ASP A 258 -8.16 -0.02 -0.51
CA ASP A 258 -9.08 -1.12 -0.84
C ASP A 258 -9.36 -1.93 0.44
N SER A 259 -10.59 -1.86 0.96
CA SER A 259 -10.97 -2.46 2.24
C SER A 259 -10.88 -3.98 2.23
N LEU A 260 -11.43 -4.59 1.18
CA LEU A 260 -11.43 -6.03 0.96
C LEU A 260 -10.00 -6.58 0.82
N ALA A 261 -9.08 -5.76 0.32
CA ALA A 261 -7.68 -6.11 0.16
C ALA A 261 -6.83 -5.93 1.41
N SER A 262 -6.96 -4.79 2.07
CA SER A 262 -6.19 -4.43 3.25
C SER A 262 -6.68 -5.16 4.50
N GLY A 263 -7.98 -5.44 4.58
CA GLY A 263 -8.65 -5.83 5.82
C GLY A 263 -8.76 -4.69 6.83
N ASN A 264 -8.58 -3.43 6.38
CA ASN A 264 -8.93 -2.24 7.16
C ASN A 264 -10.45 -2.18 7.39
N PRO A 265 -10.91 -1.37 8.36
CA PRO A 265 -12.30 -0.94 8.45
C PRO A 265 -12.81 -0.33 7.13
N ASP A 266 -14.12 -0.47 6.95
CA ASP A 266 -14.93 -0.04 5.80
C ASP A 266 -16.34 0.06 6.38
N SER A 267 -16.66 1.26 6.84
CA SER A 267 -17.85 1.52 7.65
C SER A 267 -19.10 1.67 6.79
N ASP A 268 -18.99 2.20 5.56
CA ASP A 268 -20.08 2.36 4.61
C ASP A 268 -20.39 1.12 3.72
N LEU A 269 -19.39 0.29 3.43
CA LEU A 269 -19.38 -0.86 2.50
C LEU A 269 -19.33 -0.52 0.99
N ASP A 270 -18.74 0.61 0.60
CA ASP A 270 -18.48 1.00 -0.79
C ASP A 270 -17.29 0.24 -1.41
N GLY A 271 -16.28 -0.09 -0.59
CA GLY A 271 -15.02 -0.74 -0.97
C GLY A 271 -13.75 0.11 -0.79
N LEU A 272 -13.87 1.40 -0.50
CA LEU A 272 -12.85 2.22 0.14
C LEU A 272 -12.80 1.90 1.66
N SER A 273 -11.96 2.60 2.43
CA SER A 273 -11.72 2.29 3.85
C SER A 273 -11.47 3.54 4.67
N ASP A 274 -11.76 3.46 5.99
CA ASP A 274 -11.74 4.52 7.04
C ASP A 274 -10.33 5.14 7.34
N ILE A 275 -9.49 5.22 6.31
CA ILE A 275 -8.15 5.81 6.27
C ILE A 275 -7.87 6.52 4.92
N CYS A 276 -8.69 6.27 3.90
CA CYS A 276 -8.65 6.93 2.59
C CYS A 276 -9.99 7.55 2.18
N ASP A 277 -11.04 7.33 2.96
CA ASP A 277 -12.29 8.07 2.85
C ASP A 277 -12.20 9.49 3.40
N ASP A 278 -13.21 10.31 3.05
CA ASP A 278 -13.51 11.62 3.62
C ASP A 278 -14.99 11.71 4.09
N ASP A 279 -15.76 10.60 4.08
CA ASP A 279 -17.22 10.48 4.27
C ASP A 279 -17.57 9.05 4.81
N ASP A 280 -17.04 8.68 5.99
CA ASP A 280 -16.93 7.28 6.50
C ASP A 280 -18.25 6.44 6.59
N ASP A 281 -19.44 7.04 6.48
CA ASP A 281 -20.72 6.33 6.40
C ASP A 281 -21.54 6.53 5.10
N ASN A 282 -21.06 7.37 4.18
CA ASN A 282 -21.70 7.74 2.91
C ASN A 282 -23.10 8.41 3.06
N ASP A 283 -23.38 9.16 4.14
CA ASP A 283 -24.50 10.12 4.20
C ASP A 283 -24.31 11.27 3.19
N GLY A 284 -23.07 11.64 2.86
CA GLY A 284 -22.76 12.70 1.92
C GLY A 284 -22.43 14.06 2.52
N ILE A 285 -22.28 14.20 3.85
CA ILE A 285 -21.62 15.33 4.51
C ILE A 285 -20.09 15.14 4.32
N LEU A 286 -19.23 15.15 5.35
CA LEU A 286 -17.77 14.83 5.30
C LEU A 286 -17.25 14.88 6.75
N ASP A 287 -16.44 13.93 7.24
CA ASP A 287 -16.08 13.84 8.69
C ASP A 287 -15.54 15.13 9.32
N ILE A 288 -14.94 16.02 8.52
CA ILE A 288 -14.42 17.33 8.96
C ILE A 288 -15.51 18.38 9.27
N ASN A 289 -16.75 18.17 8.82
CA ASN A 289 -17.90 19.04 9.00
C ASN A 289 -18.75 18.65 10.22
N GLU A 290 -18.96 17.35 10.43
CA GLU A 290 -19.47 16.75 11.68
C GLU A 290 -18.45 17.01 12.78
N GLY A 291 -17.21 16.60 12.54
CA GLY A 291 -16.02 17.17 13.16
C GLY A 291 -15.89 16.88 14.66
N PHE A 292 -15.60 17.92 15.44
CA PHE A 292 -15.13 17.77 16.82
C PHE A 292 -15.74 18.80 17.80
N SER A 293 -16.18 18.32 18.97
CA SER A 293 -16.76 19.15 20.05
C SER A 293 -15.78 19.42 21.19
N THR A 294 -15.71 20.68 21.66
CA THR A 294 -14.76 21.10 22.70
C THR A 294 -15.38 21.12 24.10
N THR A 295 -14.91 20.25 25.01
CA THR A 295 -15.34 20.18 26.42
C THR A 295 -14.21 20.56 27.38
N ASN A 296 -14.47 21.56 28.23
CA ASN A 296 -13.48 22.08 29.17
C ASN A 296 -13.50 21.34 30.53
N SER A 297 -12.30 21.11 31.08
CA SER A 297 -12.01 20.29 32.27
C SER A 297 -12.25 18.77 32.10
N SER A 298 -12.28 18.27 30.86
CA SER A 298 -12.36 16.84 30.52
C SER A 298 -10.95 16.26 30.30
N ALA A 299 -10.51 15.34 31.16
CA ALA A 299 -9.22 14.65 31.01
C ALA A 299 -9.35 13.40 30.12
N PRO A 300 -8.30 12.97 29.40
CA PRO A 300 -8.32 11.72 28.64
C PRO A 300 -8.55 10.50 29.56
N ALA A 301 -9.26 9.50 29.05
CA ALA A 301 -9.78 8.37 29.82
C ALA A 301 -8.75 7.26 30.07
N CYS A 302 -7.62 7.58 30.72
CA CYS A 302 -6.51 6.65 30.92
C CYS A 302 -6.90 5.38 31.71
N GLY A 303 -6.55 4.20 31.18
CA GLY A 303 -6.62 2.91 31.89
C GLY A 303 -6.92 1.69 31.01
N SER A 304 -7.46 1.90 29.81
CA SER A 304 -7.78 0.86 28.81
C SER A 304 -6.76 0.75 27.68
N GLN A 305 -5.96 1.79 27.45
CA GLN A 305 -5.15 1.95 26.26
C GLN A 305 -3.99 0.95 26.15
N THR A 306 -3.60 0.66 24.92
CA THR A 306 -2.32 0.01 24.61
C THR A 306 -1.20 1.04 24.76
N VAL A 307 -0.25 0.76 25.64
CA VAL A 307 0.95 1.58 25.82
C VAL A 307 2.07 1.05 24.93
N LEU A 308 2.68 1.91 24.12
CA LEU A 308 3.79 1.56 23.22
C LEU A 308 5.09 2.20 23.73
N ASN A 309 6.17 1.43 23.74
CA ASN A 309 7.39 1.78 24.45
C ASN A 309 8.64 1.60 23.58
N PHE A 310 9.32 2.69 23.25
CA PHE A 310 10.40 2.73 22.26
C PHE A 310 11.82 2.50 22.85
N ASN A 311 11.91 2.15 24.14
CA ASN A 311 13.15 1.97 24.93
C ASN A 311 14.08 0.84 24.43
N ASN A 312 13.53 -0.10 23.66
CA ASN A 312 14.31 -1.18 23.09
C ASN A 312 15.06 -0.69 21.85
N ALA A 313 16.40 -0.75 21.90
CA ALA A 313 17.27 -0.31 20.82
C ALA A 313 16.85 -0.89 19.46
N PHE A 314 16.56 0.01 18.51
CA PHE A 314 16.03 -0.33 17.20
C PHE A 314 17.06 -1.01 16.29
N THR A 315 16.54 -1.78 15.33
CA THR A 315 17.32 -2.33 14.21
C THR A 315 16.75 -1.85 12.89
N GLU A 316 17.60 -1.41 11.98
CA GLU A 316 17.24 -1.21 10.58
C GLU A 316 16.74 -2.53 9.97
N GLU A 317 15.64 -2.47 9.21
CA GLU A 317 15.04 -3.62 8.54
C GLU A 317 15.69 -3.87 7.16
N PRO A 318 15.60 -5.10 6.62
CA PRO A 318 16.14 -5.41 5.29
C PRO A 318 15.48 -4.56 4.19
N GLY A 319 16.22 -3.57 3.67
CA GLY A 319 15.80 -2.65 2.61
C GLY A 319 16.65 -1.38 2.54
N GLY A 320 17.06 -0.86 3.70
CA GLY A 320 17.94 0.31 3.83
C GLY A 320 19.43 0.07 3.51
N ASP A 321 20.29 1.02 3.85
CA ASP A 321 21.72 1.00 3.53
C ASP A 321 22.60 0.12 4.45
N GLY A 322 22.02 -0.41 5.53
CA GLY A 322 22.66 -1.33 6.48
C GLY A 322 23.51 -0.62 7.54
N ASN A 323 23.27 0.67 7.77
CA ASN A 323 23.93 1.48 8.78
C ASN A 323 22.92 2.27 9.64
N ASN A 324 22.63 1.79 10.86
CA ASN A 324 21.87 2.48 11.92
C ASN A 324 22.49 3.82 12.43
N THR A 325 23.32 4.51 11.64
CA THR A 325 23.79 5.88 11.87
C THR A 325 23.53 6.81 10.66
N THR A 326 23.00 6.29 9.56
CA THR A 326 22.26 7.03 8.53
C THR A 326 20.77 6.91 8.81
N PHE A 327 20.02 7.93 8.37
CA PHE A 327 18.56 8.04 8.55
C PHE A 327 18.00 8.78 7.33
N LEU A 328 17.75 8.02 6.26
CA LEU A 328 17.36 8.49 4.94
C LEU A 328 15.88 8.22 4.65
N GLN A 329 15.33 8.93 3.65
CA GLN A 329 13.95 8.73 3.23
C GLN A 329 13.78 7.34 2.57
N GLY A 330 12.79 6.58 3.03
CA GLY A 330 12.52 5.19 2.63
C GLY A 330 13.08 4.14 3.59
N GLU A 331 13.96 4.49 4.52
CA GLU A 331 14.49 3.55 5.51
C GLU A 331 13.45 3.22 6.60
N THR A 332 13.46 1.96 7.04
CA THR A 332 12.52 1.43 8.04
C THR A 332 13.29 0.81 9.20
N PHE A 333 12.89 1.16 10.42
CA PHE A 333 13.57 0.72 11.65
C PHE A 333 12.57 0.02 12.58
N ARG A 334 12.87 -1.23 12.94
CA ARG A 334 12.12 -2.01 13.92
C ARG A 334 12.49 -1.59 15.33
N PHE A 335 11.49 -1.15 16.08
CA PHE A 335 11.51 -1.06 17.54
C PHE A 335 10.86 -2.33 18.08
N PRO A 336 11.64 -3.29 18.61
CA PRO A 336 11.12 -4.60 19.00
C PRO A 336 10.39 -4.52 20.34
N SER A 337 9.28 -5.27 20.48
CA SER A 337 8.53 -5.41 21.73
C SER A 337 8.08 -4.07 22.34
N VAL A 338 7.53 -3.16 21.51
CA VAL A 338 6.92 -1.91 21.98
C VAL A 338 5.73 -2.17 22.92
N ALA A 339 5.02 -3.28 22.70
CA ALA A 339 4.01 -3.83 23.59
C ALA A 339 4.07 -5.36 23.60
N ALA A 340 3.19 -6.00 24.38
CA ALA A 340 3.25 -7.44 24.65
C ALA A 340 2.91 -8.30 23.42
N GLY A 341 3.93 -8.64 22.63
CA GLY A 341 3.80 -9.40 21.38
C GLY A 341 3.72 -8.53 20.12
N ILE A 342 4.01 -7.23 20.24
CA ILE A 342 3.91 -6.23 19.17
C ILE A 342 5.27 -5.56 18.99
N ASP A 343 5.76 -5.50 17.75
CA ASP A 343 6.85 -4.61 17.34
C ASP A 343 6.27 -3.41 16.57
N ALA A 344 6.94 -2.26 16.61
CA ALA A 344 6.63 -1.13 15.73
C ALA A 344 7.72 -1.00 14.67
N LEU A 345 7.31 -0.69 13.44
CA LEU A 345 8.20 -0.52 12.30
C LEU A 345 8.08 0.92 11.83
N VAL A 346 9.12 1.71 12.08
CA VAL A 346 9.12 3.16 11.87
C VAL A 346 9.78 3.47 10.55
N THR A 347 8.98 3.82 9.55
CA THR A 347 9.41 4.17 8.18
C THR A 347 9.57 5.68 8.05
N ILE A 348 10.73 6.15 7.56
CA ILE A 348 10.97 7.57 7.27
C ILE A 348 10.37 7.90 5.89
N VAL A 349 9.08 8.26 5.86
CA VAL A 349 8.32 8.42 4.60
C VAL A 349 8.77 9.63 3.78
N THR A 350 8.99 10.78 4.44
CA THR A 350 9.32 12.05 3.79
C THR A 350 10.32 12.87 4.61
N LEU A 351 11.38 13.38 3.97
CA LEU A 351 12.30 14.39 4.52
C LEU A 351 12.07 15.76 3.85
N ASN A 352 11.00 16.46 4.22
CA ASN A 352 10.65 17.74 3.62
C ASN A 352 11.43 18.89 4.26
N GLY A 353 12.57 19.25 3.66
CA GLY A 353 13.42 20.36 4.13
C GLY A 353 14.21 20.05 5.41
N THR A 354 14.06 18.84 5.96
CA THR A 354 14.80 18.32 7.11
C THR A 354 15.93 17.38 6.69
N THR A 355 16.84 17.14 7.63
CA THR A 355 17.58 15.87 7.75
C THR A 355 17.43 15.37 9.20
N LEU A 356 17.74 14.10 9.45
CA LEU A 356 17.57 13.47 10.76
C LEU A 356 18.94 13.09 11.35
N PRO A 357 19.53 13.86 12.30
CA PRO A 357 20.77 13.46 12.97
C PRO A 357 20.62 12.29 13.94
N THR A 358 19.41 12.07 14.47
CA THR A 358 19.10 11.04 15.47
C THR A 358 17.66 10.58 15.26
N LEU A 359 17.43 9.28 15.09
CA LEU A 359 16.08 8.71 15.02
C LEU A 359 15.40 8.64 16.39
N ASP A 360 16.15 8.31 17.44
CA ASP A 360 15.60 8.15 18.79
C ASP A 360 16.68 8.36 19.88
N ASP A 361 16.52 9.37 20.76
CA ASP A 361 17.42 9.68 21.86
C ASP A 361 16.89 9.17 23.22
N ASN A 362 17.20 7.90 23.50
CA ASN A 362 16.96 7.24 24.79
C ASN A 362 17.71 7.86 26.00
N GLY A 363 18.42 8.98 25.83
CA GLY A 363 19.09 9.70 26.91
C GLY A 363 18.15 10.30 27.97
N SER A 364 16.90 10.64 27.62
CA SER A 364 15.94 11.24 28.56
C SER A 364 14.48 11.10 28.13
N ASN A 365 13.71 10.28 28.87
CA ASN A 365 12.34 9.78 28.60
C ASN A 365 12.25 8.54 27.68
N PRO A 366 13.12 7.52 27.84
CA PRO A 366 13.34 6.44 26.86
C PRO A 366 12.12 5.57 26.48
N ASN A 367 10.96 5.74 27.12
CA ASN A 367 9.74 5.08 26.64
C ASN A 367 9.13 5.79 25.41
N SER A 368 9.42 7.07 25.22
CA SER A 368 8.97 7.90 24.10
C SER A 368 9.79 7.63 22.85
N PHE A 369 9.24 7.94 21.68
CA PHE A 369 10.00 8.10 20.44
C PHE A 369 10.56 9.53 20.37
N GLN A 370 11.89 9.67 20.23
CA GLN A 370 12.60 10.93 20.46
C GLN A 370 13.58 11.30 19.32
N PRO A 371 13.08 11.58 18.10
CA PRO A 371 13.92 12.01 16.98
C PRO A 371 14.44 13.44 17.13
N GLN A 372 15.53 13.73 16.41
CA GLN A 372 16.05 15.09 16.21
C GLN A 372 15.92 15.51 14.74
N SER A 373 15.35 16.69 14.46
CA SER A 373 15.28 17.28 13.12
C SER A 373 16.31 18.39 12.94
N ALA A 374 17.16 18.31 11.92
CA ALA A 374 18.01 19.41 11.46
C ALA A 374 17.41 20.07 10.21
N PHE A 375 17.52 21.40 10.09
CA PHE A 375 16.88 22.16 9.01
C PHE A 375 17.57 23.50 8.75
N ASN A 376 17.32 24.08 7.57
CA ASN A 376 17.81 25.40 7.18
C ASN A 376 16.82 26.10 6.22
N LEU A 377 15.96 26.94 6.79
CA LEU A 377 14.81 27.57 6.14
C LEU A 377 15.16 28.97 5.63
N THR A 378 14.68 29.33 4.43
CA THR A 378 15.14 30.52 3.72
C THR A 378 14.31 31.76 4.06
N ASN A 379 12.98 31.62 4.12
CA ASN A 379 12.02 32.72 4.30
C ASN A 379 11.27 32.59 5.63
N ILE A 380 10.52 33.64 5.98
CA ILE A 380 9.54 33.59 7.06
C ILE A 380 8.30 32.85 6.55
N GLY A 381 7.80 31.89 7.31
CA GLY A 381 6.67 31.03 6.93
C GLY A 381 7.06 29.77 6.15
N ASP A 382 8.35 29.59 5.80
CA ASP A 382 8.82 28.28 5.33
C ASP A 382 8.59 27.23 6.44
N GLN A 383 8.11 26.04 6.06
CA GLN A 383 7.92 24.88 6.94
C GLN A 383 8.90 23.77 6.54
N ALA A 384 9.32 22.94 7.50
CA ALA A 384 10.01 21.69 7.23
C ALA A 384 9.60 20.63 8.26
N TYR A 385 9.50 19.37 7.83
CA TYR A 385 9.14 18.24 8.67
C TYR A 385 9.79 16.94 8.20
N THR A 386 10.00 16.02 9.14
CA THR A 386 10.16 14.60 8.84
C THR A 386 8.83 13.90 9.09
N GLU A 387 8.40 13.08 8.14
CA GLU A 387 7.20 12.24 8.23
C GLU A 387 7.59 10.81 8.60
N PHE A 388 6.91 10.25 9.59
CA PHE A 388 7.13 8.89 10.08
C PHE A 388 5.83 8.11 10.03
N ARG A 389 5.84 6.91 9.42
CA ARG A 389 4.76 5.93 9.53
C ARG A 389 5.18 4.82 10.48
N PHE A 390 4.30 4.47 11.41
CA PHE A 390 4.45 3.40 12.39
C PHE A 390 3.55 2.26 11.97
N ASP A 391 4.13 1.21 11.38
CA ASP A 391 3.40 -0.02 11.06
C ASP A 391 3.46 -0.99 12.25
N PHE A 392 2.31 -1.46 12.72
CA PHE A 392 2.22 -2.35 13.89
C PHE A 392 2.14 -3.82 13.46
N VAL A 393 3.06 -4.63 13.96
CA VAL A 393 3.18 -6.06 13.57
C VAL A 393 3.37 -6.95 14.79
N SER A 394 3.09 -8.24 14.64
CA SER A 394 3.44 -9.23 15.66
C SER A 394 4.95 -9.31 15.86
N THR A 395 5.43 -9.72 17.05
CA THR A 395 6.87 -9.74 17.34
C THR A 395 7.66 -10.63 16.37
N GLY A 396 8.57 -10.01 15.60
CA GLY A 396 9.31 -10.64 14.51
C GLY A 396 8.54 -10.72 13.17
N GLY A 397 7.35 -10.13 13.07
CA GLY A 397 6.55 -10.01 11.85
C GLY A 397 7.15 -9.05 10.83
N THR A 398 6.85 -9.25 9.55
CA THR A 398 7.48 -8.54 8.42
C THR A 398 6.85 -7.17 8.20
N VAL A 399 7.68 -6.21 7.78
CA VAL A 399 7.22 -4.88 7.33
C VAL A 399 6.21 -4.99 6.19
N GLY A 400 5.18 -4.14 6.20
CA GLY A 400 4.11 -4.12 5.18
C GLY A 400 3.08 -5.25 5.31
N VAL A 401 3.06 -6.00 6.41
CA VAL A 401 2.06 -7.04 6.69
C VAL A 401 1.00 -6.57 7.70
N ASN A 402 1.35 -5.60 8.56
CA ASN A 402 0.48 -4.84 9.47
C ASN A 402 -0.55 -5.72 10.23
N ASP A 403 -0.11 -6.89 10.72
CA ASP A 403 -0.97 -7.94 11.27
C ASP A 403 -1.50 -7.67 12.69
N VAL A 404 -1.26 -6.47 13.24
CA VAL A 404 -1.72 -6.04 14.56
C VAL A 404 -2.51 -4.74 14.45
N ILE A 405 -3.83 -4.86 14.56
CA ILE A 405 -4.72 -3.73 14.85
C ILE A 405 -4.61 -3.42 16.35
N ILE A 406 -4.31 -2.15 16.69
CA ILE A 406 -4.32 -1.67 18.06
C ILE A 406 -5.72 -1.13 18.40
N PRO A 407 -6.44 -1.69 19.40
CA PRO A 407 -7.82 -1.28 19.68
C PRO A 407 -7.95 0.17 20.17
N GLU A 408 -7.02 0.60 21.02
CA GLU A 408 -6.91 1.97 21.55
C GLU A 408 -5.44 2.26 21.89
N PHE A 409 -4.96 3.46 21.56
CA PHE A 409 -3.72 4.05 22.08
C PHE A 409 -3.80 5.58 22.14
N PHE A 410 -2.86 6.20 22.87
CA PHE A 410 -2.71 7.66 22.97
C PHE A 410 -1.33 8.08 22.48
N VAL A 411 -1.21 9.32 22.01
CA VAL A 411 0.04 9.91 21.51
C VAL A 411 0.20 11.33 22.05
N ASN A 412 1.11 11.53 23.01
CA ASN A 412 1.40 12.84 23.58
C ASN A 412 2.62 13.45 22.90
N PHE A 413 2.42 14.61 22.27
CA PHE A 413 3.49 15.47 21.80
C PHE A 413 3.85 16.40 22.95
N ASN A 414 5.04 16.17 23.53
CA ASN A 414 5.51 16.82 24.75
C ASN A 414 6.52 17.95 24.43
N ASP A 415 6.46 19.06 25.19
CA ASP A 415 7.42 20.18 25.07
C ASP A 415 7.43 20.87 23.67
N VAL A 416 6.26 20.95 23.01
CA VAL A 416 6.08 21.46 21.63
C VAL A 416 6.22 22.99 21.60
N ASP A 417 7.45 23.47 21.50
CA ASP A 417 7.79 24.85 21.86
C ASP A 417 8.60 25.61 20.80
N GLY A 418 9.14 26.77 21.16
CA GLY A 418 10.17 27.41 20.34
C GLY A 418 10.48 28.82 20.75
N ASN A 419 11.06 29.58 19.82
CA ASN A 419 11.70 30.86 20.13
C ASN A 419 11.36 31.93 19.08
N SER A 420 12.14 33.02 19.08
CA SER A 420 11.97 34.12 18.12
C SER A 420 12.29 33.74 16.66
N ASN A 421 12.99 32.63 16.41
CA ASN A 421 13.56 32.31 15.11
C ASN A 421 12.74 31.24 14.37
N TYR A 422 12.27 30.24 15.10
CA TYR A 422 11.35 29.21 14.62
C TYR A 422 10.45 28.77 15.78
N GLY A 423 9.36 28.09 15.45
CA GLY A 423 8.60 27.27 16.38
C GLY A 423 8.53 25.84 15.89
N GLU A 424 8.42 24.87 16.80
CA GLU A 424 7.97 23.53 16.43
C GLU A 424 6.55 23.54 15.90
N GLN A 425 6.30 22.58 15.02
CA GLN A 425 5.01 22.27 14.46
C GLN A 425 4.97 20.76 14.27
N ASN A 426 4.02 20.11 14.92
CA ASN A 426 3.87 18.66 14.92
C ASN A 426 2.48 18.30 14.41
N TRP A 427 2.37 17.17 13.71
CA TRP A 427 1.14 16.66 13.13
C TRP A 427 0.88 15.25 13.66
N SER A 428 -0.29 15.03 14.24
CA SER A 428 -0.91 13.70 14.43
C SER A 428 -1.79 13.43 13.22
N GLN A 429 -1.82 12.22 12.67
CA GLN A 429 -2.96 11.76 11.84
C GLN A 429 -4.28 12.03 12.58
N LEU A 430 -5.38 12.22 11.85
CA LEU A 430 -6.69 12.55 12.40
C LEU A 430 -7.08 11.55 13.52
N PRO A 431 -7.28 12.01 14.76
CA PRO A 431 -7.60 11.16 15.91
C PRO A 431 -9.11 11.15 16.20
N VAL A 432 -9.61 10.20 16.99
CA VAL A 432 -10.97 10.29 17.55
C VAL A 432 -11.10 11.36 18.65
N GLY A 433 -9.97 11.93 19.10
CA GLY A 433 -9.97 13.13 19.91
C GLY A 433 -8.57 13.65 20.25
N TYR A 434 -8.50 14.91 20.65
CA TYR A 434 -7.27 15.55 21.13
C TYR A 434 -7.48 16.37 22.41
N PHE A 435 -6.39 16.57 23.16
CA PHE A 435 -6.40 17.17 24.49
C PHE A 435 -5.27 18.19 24.63
N VAL A 436 -5.57 19.34 25.24
CA VAL A 436 -4.61 20.42 25.56
C VAL A 436 -4.87 20.96 26.97
N ASP A 437 -3.95 21.72 27.55
CA ASP A 437 -4.25 22.51 28.76
C ASP A 437 -5.09 23.77 28.40
N ASP A 438 -5.96 24.25 29.29
CA ASP A 438 -6.62 25.55 29.17
C ASP A 438 -6.11 26.52 30.27
N PRO A 439 -5.34 27.57 29.92
CA PRO A 439 -4.95 27.99 28.57
C PRO A 439 -3.69 27.27 28.05
N THR A 440 -3.69 26.90 26.76
CA THR A 440 -2.52 26.40 26.03
C THR A 440 -1.76 27.55 25.36
N GLU A 441 -0.46 27.37 25.14
CA GLU A 441 0.37 28.23 24.28
C GLU A 441 0.47 27.69 22.83
N LEU A 442 -0.16 26.55 22.53
CA LEU A 442 -0.24 25.97 21.20
C LEU A 442 -1.43 26.53 20.40
N THR A 443 -1.21 26.78 19.11
CA THR A 443 -2.32 26.89 18.13
C THR A 443 -2.57 25.52 17.53
N ILE A 444 -3.70 24.91 17.86
CA ILE A 444 -4.17 23.67 17.20
C ILE A 444 -5.00 24.04 15.96
N ASN A 445 -4.83 23.32 14.86
CA ASN A 445 -5.69 23.39 13.67
C ASN A 445 -5.78 21.97 13.05
N THR A 446 -6.85 21.67 12.32
CA THR A 446 -6.90 20.53 11.39
C THR A 446 -6.43 21.00 10.01
N VAL A 447 -5.57 20.23 9.33
CA VAL A 447 -5.09 20.51 7.97
C VAL A 447 -4.89 19.18 7.26
N ASP A 448 -5.66 18.95 6.19
CA ASP A 448 -5.84 17.62 5.60
C ASP A 448 -6.25 16.63 6.73
N ASN A 449 -5.98 15.32 6.59
CA ASN A 449 -6.33 14.29 7.57
C ASN A 449 -5.32 14.27 8.76
N PHE A 450 -4.94 15.46 9.28
CA PHE A 450 -4.03 15.67 10.40
C PHE A 450 -4.47 16.78 11.39
N VAL A 451 -4.31 16.52 12.68
CA VAL A 451 -4.37 17.55 13.76
C VAL A 451 -2.96 18.10 14.02
N VAL A 452 -2.83 19.42 13.93
CA VAL A 452 -1.53 20.14 13.86
C VAL A 452 -1.33 21.03 15.08
N GLY A 453 -0.44 20.63 15.99
CA GLY A 453 -0.01 21.44 17.13
C GLY A 453 1.13 22.38 16.73
N THR A 454 0.87 23.69 16.71
CA THR A 454 1.88 24.72 16.38
C THR A 454 2.27 25.52 17.61
N SER A 455 3.56 25.55 17.94
CA SER A 455 4.12 26.16 19.15
C SER A 455 3.95 27.67 19.30
N GLY A 456 4.07 28.13 20.56
CA GLY A 456 4.29 29.52 20.94
C GLY A 456 5.72 30.03 20.69
N VAL A 457 6.06 31.20 21.24
CA VAL A 457 7.38 31.85 21.11
C VAL A 457 8.26 31.73 22.37
N ASN A 458 7.83 30.93 23.33
CA ASN A 458 8.50 30.66 24.60
C ASN A 458 9.15 29.27 24.53
N GLU A 459 10.42 29.18 24.96
CA GLU A 459 11.17 27.93 24.97
C GLU A 459 11.34 27.43 26.41
N TYR A 460 11.04 26.15 26.61
CA TYR A 460 10.95 25.43 27.86
C TYR A 460 12.15 24.48 28.04
N PRO A 461 12.56 24.18 29.29
CA PRO A 461 13.76 23.41 29.55
C PRO A 461 13.47 21.89 29.69
N GLY A 462 13.54 21.15 28.59
CA GLY A 462 13.45 19.68 28.64
C GLY A 462 13.24 19.05 27.28
N VAL A 463 12.56 17.89 27.33
CA VAL A 463 11.60 17.40 26.31
C VAL A 463 10.52 16.58 27.03
N THR A 464 10.02 17.10 28.16
CA THR A 464 9.23 16.34 29.16
C THR A 464 7.81 16.86 29.28
N ASN A 465 6.87 16.01 29.69
CA ASN A 465 5.49 16.41 30.05
C ASN A 465 5.36 17.28 31.34
N THR A 466 6.42 18.00 31.73
CA THR A 466 6.44 18.92 32.89
C THR A 466 5.63 20.21 32.63
N PHE A 467 5.43 20.60 31.37
CA PHE A 467 4.83 21.88 30.97
C PHE A 467 3.56 21.65 30.11
N PRO A 468 2.40 21.32 30.73
CA PRO A 468 1.20 20.90 30.01
C PRO A 468 0.68 21.92 28.99
N GLN A 469 0.94 23.21 29.20
CA GLN A 469 0.52 24.28 28.28
C GLN A 469 1.31 24.34 26.95
N VAL A 470 2.36 23.53 26.79
CA VAL A 470 3.04 23.27 25.49
C VAL A 470 2.93 21.80 25.07
N ASN A 471 1.98 21.06 25.63
CA ASN A 471 1.66 19.70 25.23
C ASN A 471 0.34 19.65 24.45
N TYR A 472 0.21 18.67 23.56
CA TYR A 472 -1.09 18.13 23.17
C TYR A 472 -1.03 16.61 23.10
N ALA A 473 -2.14 15.95 23.41
CA ALA A 473 -2.30 14.50 23.27
C ALA A 473 -3.38 14.20 22.22
N THR A 474 -3.25 13.08 21.51
CA THR A 474 -4.28 12.57 20.59
C THR A 474 -4.63 11.11 20.91
N GLN A 475 -5.89 10.72 20.70
CA GLN A 475 -6.44 9.39 20.98
C GLN A 475 -6.79 8.68 19.67
N HIS A 476 -6.41 7.41 19.57
CA HIS A 476 -6.54 6.60 18.36
C HIS A 476 -7.15 5.25 18.68
N SER A 477 -8.04 4.78 17.82
CA SER A 477 -8.69 3.48 17.91
C SER A 477 -8.60 2.72 16.58
N GLY A 478 -8.60 1.39 16.64
CA GLY A 478 -8.73 0.52 15.47
C GLY A 478 -7.61 0.56 14.42
N LYS A 479 -6.51 1.30 14.60
CA LYS A 479 -5.48 1.46 13.56
C LYS A 479 -4.39 0.36 13.59
N SER A 480 -4.02 -0.14 12.42
CA SER A 480 -2.90 -1.07 12.15
C SER A 480 -1.60 -0.35 11.71
N SER A 481 -1.73 0.89 11.27
CA SER A 481 -0.65 1.81 10.93
C SER A 481 -1.01 3.23 11.39
N TYR A 482 -0.03 4.05 11.73
CA TYR A 482 -0.23 5.41 12.22
C TYR A 482 0.83 6.37 11.68
N THR A 483 0.45 7.59 11.29
CA THR A 483 1.39 8.58 10.71
C THR A 483 1.50 9.84 11.55
N ILE A 484 2.74 10.36 11.69
CA ILE A 484 3.01 11.69 12.25
C ILE A 484 3.95 12.47 11.33
N ARG A 485 3.93 13.80 11.49
CA ARG A 485 5.01 14.68 11.02
C ARG A 485 5.58 15.44 12.20
N LEU A 486 6.91 15.51 12.29
CA LEU A 486 7.64 16.25 13.33
C LEU A 486 8.52 17.31 12.67
N GLY A 487 8.34 18.57 13.04
CA GLY A 487 8.83 19.67 12.23
C GLY A 487 8.81 21.05 12.87
N VAL A 488 8.96 22.06 12.03
CA VAL A 488 9.13 23.47 12.41
C VAL A 488 8.56 24.43 11.37
N ILE A 489 8.22 25.63 11.83
CA ILE A 489 7.88 26.79 11.01
C ILE A 489 8.83 27.97 11.28
N ALA A 490 9.36 28.58 10.22
CA ALA A 490 10.30 29.69 10.31
C ALA A 490 9.63 31.01 10.69
N ARG A 491 10.06 31.61 11.81
CA ARG A 491 9.65 32.96 12.25
C ARG A 491 10.61 34.06 11.74
N VAL A 492 11.84 33.69 11.33
CA VAL A 492 12.83 34.56 10.66
C VAL A 492 13.39 33.90 9.40
N ALA A 493 13.79 34.72 8.42
CA ALA A 493 14.56 34.24 7.27
C ALA A 493 15.94 33.72 7.72
N GLY A 494 16.35 32.53 7.26
CA GLY A 494 17.58 31.84 7.70
C GLY A 494 17.42 31.04 9.01
N ALA A 495 16.18 30.73 9.43
CA ALA A 495 15.92 29.90 10.60
C ALA A 495 16.51 28.50 10.43
N SER A 496 17.35 28.06 11.37
CA SER A 496 18.10 26.81 11.26
C SER A 496 18.39 26.19 12.63
N ALA A 497 18.45 24.87 12.67
CA ALA A 497 18.91 24.07 13.81
C ALA A 497 19.68 22.84 13.31
N GLY A 498 20.64 22.37 14.11
CA GLY A 498 21.44 21.17 13.81
C GLY A 498 20.88 19.88 14.41
N GLY A 499 19.63 19.89 14.84
CA GLY A 499 19.00 18.86 15.67
C GLY A 499 18.12 19.51 16.75
N ARG A 500 16.89 19.89 16.40
CA ARG A 500 15.83 20.18 17.38
C ARG A 500 15.26 18.84 17.83
N GLN A 501 15.19 18.64 19.15
CA GLN A 501 14.75 17.39 19.78
C GLN A 501 13.22 17.40 19.93
N HIS A 502 12.56 16.34 19.48
CA HIS A 502 11.15 16.07 19.72
C HIS A 502 10.97 15.01 20.81
N ASN A 503 9.76 14.90 21.40
CA ASN A 503 9.35 13.78 22.26
C ASN A 503 7.90 13.39 21.99
N VAL A 504 7.69 12.18 21.47
CA VAL A 504 6.37 11.58 21.24
C VAL A 504 6.17 10.39 22.18
N GLU A 505 5.30 10.54 23.18
CA GLU A 505 5.03 9.55 24.23
C GLU A 505 3.75 8.77 23.89
N PHE A 506 3.85 7.47 23.64
CA PHE A 506 2.72 6.62 23.26
C PHE A 506 2.04 5.98 24.50
N ASP A 507 1.59 6.84 25.42
CA ASP A 507 0.82 6.51 26.63
C ASP A 507 -0.19 7.64 26.92
N CYS A 508 -1.15 7.45 27.80
CA CYS A 508 -2.18 8.44 28.10
C CYS A 508 -1.67 9.57 29.02
N ALA A 509 -1.62 10.81 28.52
CA ALA A 509 -1.21 11.99 29.28
C ALA A 509 -2.10 12.26 30.51
N SER A 510 -1.47 12.34 31.69
CA SER A 510 -2.13 12.71 32.95
C SER A 510 -1.53 13.96 33.61
N ASN A 511 -0.79 14.77 32.83
CA ASN A 511 -0.08 15.96 33.29
C ASN A 511 -0.85 17.28 33.12
N PHE A 512 -1.92 17.31 32.32
CA PHE A 512 -2.76 18.48 32.13
C PHE A 512 -3.35 18.98 33.45
N SER A 513 -3.31 20.29 33.66
CA SER A 513 -3.73 20.96 34.90
C SER A 513 -5.18 21.45 34.85
N ASN A 514 -5.66 21.79 33.65
CA ASN A 514 -7.06 22.08 33.32
C ASN A 514 -7.30 21.62 31.87
N PRO A 515 -7.44 20.30 31.61
CA PRO A 515 -7.52 19.81 30.25
C PRO A 515 -8.77 20.31 29.53
N SER A 516 -8.60 20.80 28.30
CA SER A 516 -9.67 20.96 27.32
C SER A 516 -9.57 19.78 26.34
N SER A 517 -10.67 19.07 26.16
CA SER A 517 -10.81 17.89 25.31
C SER A 517 -11.59 18.26 24.07
N THR A 518 -11.16 17.76 22.92
CA THR A 518 -11.81 17.95 21.61
C THR A 518 -11.96 16.58 20.98
N THR A 519 -13.06 15.90 21.25
CA THR A 519 -13.39 14.58 20.67
C THR A 519 -14.19 14.74 19.40
N THR A 520 -14.32 13.68 18.60
CA THR A 520 -15.42 13.57 17.63
C THR A 520 -16.74 13.92 18.31
N VAL A 521 -17.69 14.43 17.53
CA VAL A 521 -19.05 14.65 18.04
C VAL A 521 -19.75 13.29 18.20
N ASP A 522 -20.71 13.27 19.10
CA ASP A 522 -21.61 12.17 19.50
C ASP A 522 -22.85 12.93 19.98
N THR A 523 -23.71 13.33 19.04
CA THR A 523 -24.71 14.38 19.25
C THR A 523 -25.91 13.91 20.08
N ASP A 524 -26.41 12.69 19.90
CA ASP A 524 -27.50 12.11 20.71
C ASP A 524 -26.99 11.51 22.04
N GLY A 525 -25.81 10.87 22.03
CA GLY A 525 -25.20 10.15 23.16
C GLY A 525 -25.30 8.62 23.12
N ASP A 526 -25.58 8.00 21.98
CA ASP A 526 -25.58 6.53 21.76
C ASP A 526 -24.18 5.93 21.96
N GLY A 527 -23.15 6.58 21.42
CA GLY A 527 -21.75 6.12 21.42
C GLY A 527 -21.22 5.60 20.08
N ILE A 528 -22.00 5.70 19.00
CA ILE A 528 -21.47 6.05 17.66
C ILE A 528 -21.03 7.54 17.70
N ALA A 529 -20.41 8.05 16.64
CA ALA A 529 -19.92 9.42 16.57
C ALA A 529 -20.24 10.02 15.20
N ASP A 530 -20.82 11.22 15.13
CA ASP A 530 -21.58 11.80 14.00
C ASP A 530 -21.11 11.37 12.58
N HIS A 531 -19.81 11.47 12.24
CA HIS A 531 -19.20 10.95 10.98
C HIS A 531 -19.31 9.42 10.70
N LEU A 532 -20.05 8.69 11.51
CA LEU A 532 -20.30 7.25 11.44
C LEU A 532 -21.78 6.93 11.74
N ASP A 533 -22.62 7.95 11.93
CA ASP A 533 -24.03 7.83 12.26
C ASP A 533 -24.94 8.58 11.26
N THR A 534 -25.77 7.81 10.57
CA THR A 534 -26.67 8.30 9.53
C THR A 534 -27.89 9.07 10.06
N ASP A 535 -28.09 9.20 11.38
CA ASP A 535 -29.17 9.95 12.06
C ASP A 535 -28.61 10.53 13.38
N SER A 536 -27.60 11.42 13.28
CA SER A 536 -26.70 11.88 14.37
C SER A 536 -27.39 12.44 15.61
N ASP A 537 -28.69 12.76 15.56
CA ASP A 537 -29.44 13.34 16.66
C ASP A 537 -30.70 12.56 17.16
N ASP A 538 -30.98 11.37 16.60
CA ASP A 538 -32.15 10.48 16.90
C ASP A 538 -33.52 11.20 16.83
N ASP A 539 -33.66 12.18 15.94
CA ASP A 539 -34.94 12.79 15.53
C ASP A 539 -35.76 11.84 14.62
N GLY A 540 -35.06 10.97 13.87
CA GLY A 540 -35.66 10.01 12.94
C GLY A 540 -35.65 10.50 11.49
N CYS A 541 -34.71 11.37 11.14
CA CYS A 541 -34.49 11.86 9.79
C CYS A 541 -33.00 11.75 9.41
N PRO A 542 -32.65 11.01 8.35
CA PRO A 542 -31.26 10.79 8.04
C PRO A 542 -30.48 12.07 7.71
N ASP A 543 -29.25 12.15 8.21
CA ASP A 543 -28.28 13.23 8.00
C ASP A 543 -28.17 13.60 6.51
N ALA A 544 -28.22 12.60 5.65
CA ALA A 544 -28.17 12.73 4.19
C ALA A 544 -29.25 13.68 3.63
N VAL A 545 -30.42 13.72 4.29
CA VAL A 545 -31.60 14.54 3.95
C VAL A 545 -31.62 15.87 4.72
N GLU A 546 -31.12 15.87 5.96
CA GLU A 546 -30.94 17.05 6.81
C GLU A 546 -29.85 18.01 6.29
N GLY A 547 -28.87 17.48 5.56
CA GLY A 547 -27.74 18.19 5.01
C GLY A 547 -28.09 19.25 3.96
N SER A 548 -27.11 20.11 3.67
CA SER A 548 -27.29 21.38 2.94
C SER A 548 -27.59 21.26 1.43
N LEU A 549 -27.93 20.08 0.91
CA LEU A 549 -28.39 19.88 -0.47
C LEU A 549 -29.92 19.70 -0.53
N SER A 550 -30.37 18.66 -1.24
CA SER A 550 -31.78 18.28 -1.41
C SER A 550 -31.82 16.82 -1.84
N ILE A 551 -31.11 15.97 -1.09
CA ILE A 551 -31.23 14.52 -1.21
C ILE A 551 -32.61 14.16 -0.65
N LEU A 552 -33.34 13.31 -1.36
CA LEU A 552 -34.65 12.83 -0.91
C LEU A 552 -34.46 11.48 -0.21
N SER A 553 -35.27 11.18 0.81
CA SER A 553 -35.26 9.87 1.49
C SER A 553 -35.46 8.71 0.50
N SER A 554 -36.21 8.96 -0.58
CA SER A 554 -36.40 8.04 -1.71
C SER A 554 -35.16 7.73 -2.57
N GLN A 555 -34.03 8.40 -2.31
CA GLN A 555 -32.72 8.15 -2.93
C GLN A 555 -31.82 7.26 -2.07
N LEU A 556 -32.08 7.17 -0.76
CA LEU A 556 -31.27 6.43 0.21
C LEU A 556 -31.49 4.91 0.08
N ASP A 557 -30.69 4.12 0.79
CA ASP A 557 -30.72 2.65 0.74
C ASP A 557 -31.59 2.02 1.87
N GLY A 558 -31.18 0.92 2.50
CA GLY A 558 -31.87 0.29 3.64
C GLY A 558 -31.22 0.55 5.00
N ASN A 559 -30.08 1.24 5.00
CA ASN A 559 -29.34 1.76 6.15
C ASN A 559 -29.20 3.29 6.05
N ASP A 560 -30.08 3.95 5.30
CA ASP A 560 -30.20 5.40 5.15
C ASP A 560 -28.98 6.16 4.56
N ARG A 561 -28.00 5.42 4.01
CA ARG A 561 -26.85 5.92 3.22
C ARG A 561 -27.23 6.36 1.82
N ILE A 562 -26.38 7.15 1.13
CA ILE A 562 -26.52 7.48 -0.30
C ILE A 562 -25.90 6.40 -1.19
N PRO A 563 -26.70 5.55 -1.88
CA PRO A 563 -26.17 4.45 -2.67
C PRO A 563 -25.75 4.91 -4.08
N GLY A 564 -24.53 4.58 -4.50
CA GLY A 564 -24.14 4.76 -5.89
C GLY A 564 -22.65 4.62 -6.18
N PRO A 565 -22.18 5.22 -7.29
CA PRO A 565 -20.76 5.46 -7.50
C PRO A 565 -20.29 6.63 -6.63
N VAL A 566 -19.08 6.49 -6.11
CA VAL A 566 -18.42 7.44 -5.19
C VAL A 566 -17.29 8.22 -5.87
N SER A 567 -16.66 9.14 -5.12
CA SER A 567 -15.54 9.95 -5.59
C SER A 567 -14.22 9.14 -5.67
N SER A 568 -13.06 9.80 -5.62
CA SER A 568 -11.77 9.12 -5.36
C SER A 568 -11.46 8.94 -3.87
N ASN A 569 -12.33 9.50 -3.02
CA ASN A 569 -12.21 9.65 -1.58
C ASN A 569 -13.56 9.28 -0.90
N GLY A 570 -14.29 8.29 -1.43
CA GLY A 570 -15.56 7.72 -0.92
C GLY A 570 -16.81 8.60 -0.94
N VAL A 571 -16.68 9.92 -0.84
CA VAL A 571 -17.79 10.89 -0.94
C VAL A 571 -18.77 10.56 -2.10
N PRO A 572 -20.08 10.39 -1.87
CA PRO A 572 -21.02 9.97 -2.90
C PRO A 572 -21.14 10.99 -4.04
N ASN A 573 -21.23 10.54 -5.30
CA ASN A 573 -21.39 11.47 -6.43
C ASN A 573 -22.72 12.26 -6.42
N ALA A 574 -23.71 11.86 -5.62
CA ALA A 574 -24.93 12.65 -5.42
C ALA A 574 -24.68 13.85 -4.46
N ALA A 575 -23.77 13.70 -3.49
CA ALA A 575 -23.28 14.78 -2.64
C ALA A 575 -22.36 15.71 -3.44
N ASN A 576 -22.98 16.70 -4.09
CA ASN A 576 -22.31 17.79 -4.81
C ASN A 576 -21.34 17.34 -5.94
N GLY A 577 -21.44 16.09 -6.41
CA GLY A 577 -20.52 15.50 -7.38
C GLY A 577 -19.26 14.89 -6.77
N GLY A 578 -19.32 14.36 -5.54
CA GLY A 578 -18.16 13.88 -4.79
C GLY A 578 -17.39 15.04 -4.17
N SER A 579 -18.10 15.92 -3.46
CA SER A 579 -17.53 17.11 -2.78
C SER A 579 -18.31 17.53 -1.53
N GLY A 580 -19.12 16.62 -0.99
CA GLY A 580 -19.85 16.75 0.28
C GLY A 580 -20.99 17.76 0.25
N GLN A 581 -21.80 17.68 1.30
CA GLN A 581 -22.68 18.75 1.77
C GLN A 581 -22.14 19.34 3.07
N GLY A 582 -22.91 20.21 3.72
CA GLY A 582 -22.65 20.63 5.11
C GLY A 582 -23.84 20.22 5.96
N ALA A 583 -23.62 19.87 7.24
CA ALA A 583 -24.58 19.21 8.13
C ALA A 583 -26.03 19.76 8.18
N GLY A 584 -26.25 21.04 7.85
CA GLY A 584 -27.61 21.56 7.65
C GLY A 584 -28.40 21.61 8.96
N SER A 585 -29.32 20.66 9.19
CA SER A 585 -30.02 20.47 10.46
C SER A 585 -29.58 19.25 11.29
N SER A 586 -28.73 18.35 10.78
CA SER A 586 -28.53 16.98 11.29
C SER A 586 -27.97 16.80 12.72
N THR A 587 -27.64 17.91 13.39
CA THR A 587 -27.04 17.94 14.74
C THR A 587 -27.91 18.74 15.71
N ASN A 588 -29.23 18.69 15.54
CA ASN A 588 -30.22 19.50 16.22
C ASN A 588 -31.65 18.90 16.15
N ALA A 589 -31.90 17.88 17.01
CA ALA A 589 -33.14 17.10 17.24
C ALA A 589 -34.38 17.91 17.69
N SER A 590 -34.64 18.99 16.98
CA SER A 590 -35.75 19.93 17.11
C SER A 590 -36.14 20.49 15.74
N ILE A 591 -35.47 20.08 14.65
CA ILE A 591 -35.72 20.53 13.28
C ILE A 591 -35.55 19.37 12.27
N SER A 592 -36.30 18.27 12.43
CA SER A 592 -36.51 17.26 11.37
C SER A 592 -36.77 17.88 9.99
N ALA A 593 -35.87 17.71 9.02
CA ALA A 593 -36.11 18.07 7.62
C ALA A 593 -37.12 17.12 6.95
N CYS A 594 -37.26 15.90 7.46
CA CYS A 594 -38.07 14.84 6.85
C CYS A 594 -39.58 15.09 6.92
N GLU A 595 -40.08 15.76 7.96
CA GLU A 595 -41.53 15.97 8.14
C GLU A 595 -42.05 17.23 7.40
N PRO A 596 -43.14 17.12 6.61
CA PRO A 596 -43.69 18.23 5.85
C PRO A 596 -44.31 19.31 6.76
N THR A 597 -43.76 20.53 6.70
CA THR A 597 -44.19 21.68 7.49
C THR A 597 -44.97 22.66 6.63
N ALA A 598 -46.27 22.81 6.88
CA ALA A 598 -47.14 23.75 6.19
C ALA A 598 -47.28 25.09 6.94
N VAL A 599 -47.39 26.20 6.21
CA VAL A 599 -47.45 27.58 6.74
C VAL A 599 -48.80 28.26 6.44
N ASP A 600 -49.30 29.06 7.40
CA ASP A 600 -50.62 29.73 7.30
C ASP A 600 -50.60 30.95 6.34
N ASP A 601 -50.89 30.70 5.07
CA ASP A 601 -51.16 31.72 4.04
C ASP A 601 -52.08 32.85 4.51
N THR A 602 -51.58 34.09 4.51
CA THR A 602 -52.40 35.28 4.83
C THR A 602 -52.59 36.17 3.62
N ALA A 603 -53.69 35.95 2.88
CA ALA A 603 -54.13 36.82 1.78
C ALA A 603 -55.26 37.78 2.20
N SER A 604 -55.29 38.96 1.60
CA SER A 604 -56.38 39.94 1.73
C SER A 604 -56.84 40.40 0.34
N VAL A 605 -58.15 40.51 0.15
CA VAL A 605 -58.79 40.94 -1.10
C VAL A 605 -59.99 41.84 -0.78
N ASP A 606 -60.24 42.85 -1.60
CA ASP A 606 -61.44 43.69 -1.49
C ASP A 606 -62.69 42.93 -1.98
N GLU A 607 -63.88 43.45 -1.66
CA GLU A 607 -65.14 42.83 -2.11
C GLU A 607 -65.30 42.88 -3.64
N ASP A 608 -65.78 41.78 -4.22
CA ASP A 608 -65.89 41.49 -5.67
C ASP A 608 -64.57 41.39 -6.48
N ASP A 609 -63.39 41.46 -5.86
CA ASP A 609 -62.09 41.22 -6.52
C ASP A 609 -61.55 39.77 -6.35
N THR A 610 -60.51 39.41 -7.11
CA THR A 610 -59.85 38.09 -7.05
C THR A 610 -58.37 38.20 -6.67
N VAL A 611 -57.94 37.41 -5.67
CA VAL A 611 -56.53 37.24 -5.29
C VAL A 611 -56.03 35.84 -5.69
N ASN A 612 -54.82 35.76 -6.22
CA ASN A 612 -54.08 34.50 -6.31
C ASN A 612 -53.23 34.37 -5.04
N ILE A 613 -53.36 33.24 -4.36
CA ILE A 613 -52.53 32.85 -3.21
C ILE A 613 -51.53 31.81 -3.73
N VAL A 614 -50.24 31.92 -3.38
CA VAL A 614 -49.19 31.01 -3.85
C VAL A 614 -48.82 30.06 -2.72
N VAL A 615 -49.73 29.10 -2.51
CA VAL A 615 -49.82 28.22 -1.33
C VAL A 615 -48.69 27.18 -1.18
N LEU A 616 -47.52 27.45 -1.76
CA LEU A 616 -46.36 26.56 -1.83
C LEU A 616 -45.02 27.34 -1.82
N ASP A 617 -45.04 28.66 -1.58
CA ASP A 617 -43.82 29.50 -1.61
C ASP A 617 -43.05 29.47 -0.26
N ASP A 618 -43.69 29.05 0.84
CA ASP A 618 -43.11 28.90 2.19
C ASP A 618 -43.44 27.57 2.92
N ASP A 619 -44.06 26.60 2.24
CA ASP A 619 -44.25 25.22 2.71
C ASP A 619 -42.98 24.35 2.53
N ASN A 620 -42.64 23.50 3.51
CA ASN A 620 -41.74 22.36 3.32
C ASN A 620 -42.54 21.08 2.99
N PHE A 621 -42.08 20.31 2.01
CA PHE A 621 -42.68 19.02 1.62
C PHE A 621 -42.07 17.80 2.32
N GLY A 622 -41.03 17.97 3.14
CA GLY A 622 -40.34 16.88 3.80
C GLY A 622 -39.39 16.12 2.86
N GLY A 623 -38.77 15.05 3.39
CA GLY A 623 -37.73 14.27 2.71
C GLY A 623 -38.19 13.53 1.45
N ASP A 624 -39.50 13.31 1.28
CA ASP A 624 -40.10 12.76 0.05
C ASP A 624 -40.30 13.82 -1.06
N GLY A 625 -40.31 15.11 -0.71
CA GLY A 625 -40.57 16.21 -1.63
C GLY A 625 -42.03 16.29 -2.14
N PRO A 626 -42.33 17.26 -3.03
CA PRO A 626 -43.69 17.50 -3.51
C PRO A 626 -44.19 16.39 -4.46
N SER A 627 -45.44 15.93 -4.24
CA SER A 627 -46.12 14.93 -5.07
C SER A 627 -46.03 15.24 -6.57
N THR A 628 -45.31 14.40 -7.31
CA THR A 628 -45.16 14.49 -8.77
C THR A 628 -46.43 14.12 -9.56
N GLY A 629 -47.48 13.66 -8.87
CA GLY A 629 -48.77 13.28 -9.45
C GLY A 629 -49.94 14.14 -8.95
N THR A 630 -51.00 14.24 -9.75
CA THR A 630 -52.29 14.80 -9.31
C THR A 630 -52.96 13.88 -8.32
N ILE A 631 -53.42 14.42 -7.18
CA ILE A 631 -54.26 13.72 -6.20
C ILE A 631 -55.58 13.28 -6.88
N THR A 632 -55.94 11.99 -6.76
CA THR A 632 -57.10 11.35 -7.45
C THR A 632 -58.16 10.81 -6.50
#